data_AF-A0A1L3LM01-F1
#
_entry.id   AF-A0A1L3LM01-F1
#
_cell.length_a   1.000
_cell.length_b   1.000
_cell.length_c   1.000
_cell.angle_alpha   90.00
_cell.angle_beta   90.00
_cell.angle_gamma   90.00
#
_symmetry.space_group_name_H-M   'P 1'
#
loop_
_entity.id
_entity.type
_entity.pdbx_description
1 polymer ?
#
loop_
_entity_poly.entity_id
_entity_poly.type
_entity_poly.pdbx_seq_one_letter_code
_entity_poly.pdbx_strand_id
1 'polypeptide(L)' 'MKNPFPVNLQTSEDVRKAGWQAETRDDDGHLCRTHAPFETDEEIVWLVREALEHGETVTIWPAKGGAA' A
#
# COMPACT_ATOMS: atom_id res chain seq x y z
N MET A 1 -18.00 -4.10 7.74
CA MET A 1 -17.30 -5.39 7.72
C MET A 1 -17.95 -6.27 6.66
N LYS A 2 -17.60 -5.99 5.41
CA LYS A 2 -17.99 -6.82 4.26
C LYS A 2 -17.01 -7.98 4.10
N ASN A 3 -15.77 -7.81 4.55
CA ASN A 3 -14.72 -8.80 4.49
C ASN A 3 -14.54 -9.57 5.83
N PRO A 4 -14.76 -10.90 5.89
CA PRO A 4 -14.62 -11.70 7.10
C PRO A 4 -13.20 -12.25 7.36
N PHE A 5 -12.22 -11.93 6.51
CA PHE A 5 -10.83 -12.39 6.62
C PHE A 5 -10.04 -11.66 7.72
N PRO A 6 -8.91 -12.22 8.20
CA PRO A 6 -8.12 -11.64 9.29
C PRO A 6 -7.81 -10.15 9.06
N VAL A 7 -8.21 -9.35 10.05
CA VAL A 7 -8.14 -7.89 10.05
C VAL A 7 -6.72 -7.42 10.40
N ASN A 8 -5.91 -7.08 9.40
CA ASN A 8 -4.68 -6.35 9.65
C ASN A 8 -5.02 -4.86 9.84
N LEU A 9 -5.13 -4.46 11.12
CA LEU A 9 -5.46 -3.11 11.56
C LEU A 9 -4.24 -2.21 11.73
N GLN A 10 -3.08 -2.60 11.21
CA GLN A 10 -1.90 -1.75 11.25
C GLN A 10 -2.20 -0.40 10.57
N THR A 11 -1.89 0.68 11.26
CA THR A 11 -2.17 2.03 10.77
C THR A 11 -1.22 2.38 9.62
N SER A 12 -1.65 3.25 8.70
CA SER A 12 -0.79 3.77 7.63
C SER A 12 0.47 4.45 8.17
N GLU A 13 0.37 5.04 9.37
CA GLU A 13 1.51 5.65 10.05
C GLU A 13 2.55 4.60 10.46
N ASP A 14 2.12 3.47 11.03
CA ASP A 14 3.01 2.37 11.42
C ASP A 14 3.64 1.69 10.20
N VAL A 15 2.88 1.52 9.11
CA VAL A 15 3.38 0.99 7.84
C VAL A 15 4.48 1.89 7.28
N ARG A 16 4.24 3.20 7.23
CA ARG A 16 5.24 4.17 6.76
C ARG A 16 6.47 4.23 7.68
N LYS A 17 6.27 4.16 9.00
CA LYS A 17 7.38 4.12 9.99
C LYS A 17 8.24 2.87 9.82
N ALA A 18 7.64 1.73 9.46
CA ALA A 18 8.35 0.48 9.19
C ALA A 18 9.24 0.53 7.92
N GLY A 19 9.12 1.58 7.09
CA GLY A 19 9.99 1.82 5.94
C GLY A 19 9.42 1.39 4.59
N TRP A 20 8.15 0.97 4.55
CA TRP A 20 7.45 0.70 3.29
C TRP A 20 7.19 2.00 2.52
N GLN A 21 7.28 1.95 1.19
CA GLN A 21 6.99 3.09 0.32
C GLN A 21 5.53 3.11 -0.15
N ALA A 22 4.84 1.97 -0.14
CA ALA A 22 3.42 1.92 -0.46
C ALA A 22 2.64 0.89 0.38
N GLU A 23 1.35 1.10 0.46
CA GLU A 23 0.38 0.16 1.01
C GLU A 23 -0.87 0.05 0.13
N THR A 24 -1.56 -1.08 0.25
CA THR A 24 -2.88 -1.31 -0.35
C THR A 24 -3.90 -1.65 0.72
N ARG A 25 -5.14 -1.18 0.57
CA ARG A 25 -6.22 -1.44 1.54
C ARG A 25 -7.54 -1.80 0.86
N ASP A 26 -8.28 -2.72 1.47
CA ASP A 26 -9.63 -3.09 1.02
C ASP A 26 -10.67 -2.00 1.31
N ASP A 27 -11.92 -2.22 0.87
CA ASP A 27 -13.07 -1.30 1.06
C ASP A 27 -13.42 -1.07 2.56
N ASP A 28 -13.04 -2.00 3.44
CA ASP A 28 -13.20 -1.86 4.90
C ASP A 28 -11.98 -1.17 5.54
N GLY A 29 -10.93 -0.85 4.78
CA GLY A 29 -9.72 -0.14 5.22
C GLY A 29 -8.64 -1.05 5.80
N HIS A 30 -8.73 -2.37 5.65
CA HIS A 30 -7.73 -3.31 6.16
C HIS A 30 -6.47 -3.30 5.29
N LEU A 31 -5.31 -3.44 5.92
CA LEU A 31 -4.04 -3.54 5.21
C LEU A 31 -3.95 -4.88 4.46
N CYS A 32 -3.86 -4.83 3.13
CA CYS A 32 -3.74 -6.02 2.27
C CYS A 32 -2.28 -6.34 1.95
N ARG A 33 -1.54 -5.36 1.43
CA ARG A 33 -0.15 -5.51 0.97
C ARG A 33 0.67 -4.27 1.28
N THR A 34 1.98 -4.44 1.42
CA THR A 34 2.97 -3.37 1.53
C THR A 34 4.05 -3.55 0.46
N HIS A 35 4.57 -2.45 -0.07
CA HIS A 35 5.67 -2.47 -1.03
C HIS A 35 6.91 -1.77 -0.46
N ALA A 36 8.08 -2.37 -0.70
CA ALA A 36 9.38 -1.75 -0.42
C ALA A 36 9.55 -0.50 -1.29
N PRO A 37 10.62 0.28 -1.10
CA PRO A 37 10.93 1.35 -2.04
C PRO A 37 10.99 0.84 -3.48
N PHE A 38 10.35 1.56 -4.39
CA PHE A 38 10.32 1.21 -5.81
C PHE A 38 11.66 1.52 -6.45
N GLU A 39 12.14 0.61 -7.30
CA GLU A 39 13.35 0.80 -8.10
C GLU A 39 13.02 1.38 -9.48
N THR A 40 11.84 1.09 -10.02
CA THR A 40 11.40 1.57 -11.34
C THR A 40 9.91 1.95 -11.37
N ASP A 41 9.52 2.75 -12.36
CA ASP A 41 8.12 3.15 -12.56
C ASP A 41 7.23 1.95 -12.95
N GLU A 42 7.79 0.93 -13.59
CA GLU A 42 7.06 -0.30 -13.93
C GLU A 42 6.56 -1.04 -12.69
N GLU A 43 7.31 -1.02 -11.59
CA GLU A 43 6.89 -1.63 -10.32
C GLU A 43 5.69 -0.88 -9.72
N ILE A 44 5.67 0.45 -9.85
CA ILE A 44 4.54 1.28 -9.44
C ILE A 44 3.31 0.91 -10.28
N VAL A 45 3.46 0.83 -11.60
CA VAL A 45 2.39 0.45 -12.52
C VAL A 45 1.84 -0.93 -12.19
N TRP A 46 2.73 -1.89 -11.89
CA TRP A 46 2.34 -3.24 -11.52
C TRP A 46 1.51 -3.25 -10.22
N LEU A 47 2.00 -2.61 -9.15
CA LEU A 47 1.27 -2.56 -7.88
C LEU A 47 -0.11 -1.91 -8.03
N VAL A 48 -0.19 -0.81 -8.79
CA VAL A 48 -1.45 -0.09 -9.00
C VAL A 48 -2.45 -0.94 -9.79
N ARG A 49 -2.01 -1.63 -10.83
CA ARG A 49 -2.89 -2.54 -11.61
C ARG A 49 -3.44 -3.66 -10.74
N GLU A 50 -2.56 -4.33 -10.01
CA GLU A 50 -2.94 -5.41 -9.10
C GLU A 50 -3.94 -4.93 -8.05
N ALA A 51 -3.72 -3.77 -7.43
CA ALA A 51 -4.66 -3.24 -6.44
C ALA A 51 -6.04 -2.93 -7.05
N LEU A 52 -6.07 -2.37 -8.26
CA LEU A 52 -7.32 -2.10 -8.98
C LEU A 52 -8.08 -3.38 -9.32
N GLU A 53 -7.39 -4.45 -9.72
CA GLU A 53 -7.99 -5.77 -10.00
C GLU A 53 -8.61 -6.39 -8.74
N HIS A 54 -8.05 -6.08 -7.56
CA HIS A 54 -8.55 -6.53 -6.26
C HIS A 54 -9.56 -5.57 -5.60
N GLY A 55 -9.87 -4.43 -6.23
CA GLY A 55 -10.77 -3.42 -5.65
C GLY A 55 -10.17 -2.72 -4.42
N GLU A 56 -8.85 -2.66 -4.35
CA GLU A 56 -8.10 -2.04 -3.27
C GLU A 56 -7.75 -0.59 -3.58
N THR A 57 -7.62 0.20 -2.52
CA THR A 57 -7.01 1.54 -2.58
C THR A 57 -5.50 1.43 -2.45
N VAL A 58 -4.74 2.28 -3.16
CA VAL A 58 -3.27 2.33 -3.08
C VAL A 58 -2.84 3.67 -2.51
N THR A 59 -1.95 3.65 -1.54
CA THR A 59 -1.23 4.83 -1.05
C THR A 59 0.26 4.66 -1.33
N ILE A 60 0.86 5.64 -2.01
CA ILE A 60 2.29 5.69 -2.30
C ILE A 60 2.87 6.94 -1.65
N TRP A 61 3.89 6.77 -0.80
CA TRP A 61 4.59 7.89 -0.18
C TRP A 61 5.83 8.29 -1.00
N PRO A 62 6.28 9.55 -0.89
CA PRO A 62 7.56 9.96 -1.46
C PRO A 62 8.71 9.11 -0.92
N ALA A 63 9.67 8.77 -1.79
CA ALA A 63 10.89 8.09 -1.38
C ALA A 63 11.61 8.91 -0.29
N LYS A 64 12.16 8.24 0.74
CA LYS A 64 12.97 8.90 1.77
C LYS A 64 14.20 9.53 1.11
N GLY A 65 14.14 10.84 0.86
CA GLY A 65 15.21 11.60 0.19
C GLY A 65 14.81 12.28 -1.12
N GLY A 66 13.60 12.03 -1.65
CA GLY A 66 13.04 12.82 -2.73
C GLY A 66 12.60 14.19 -2.19
N ALA A 67 13.45 15.20 -2.35
CA ALA A 67 13.07 16.59 -2.07
C ALA A 67 11.90 17.01 -2.99
N ALA A 68 10.96 17.76 -2.42
CA ALA A 68 9.94 18.52 -3.16
C ALA A 68 10.58 19.65 -3.97
#